data_AF-W7W746-F1
#
_entry.id   AF-W7W746-F1
#
_cell.length_a   1.000
_cell.length_b   1.000
_cell.length_c   1.000
_cell.angle_alpha   90.00
_cell.angle_beta   90.00
_cell.angle_gamma   90.00
#
_symmetry.space_group_name_H-M   'P 1'
#
loop_
_entity.id
_entity.type
_entity.pdbx_description
1 polymer ?
#
loop_
_entity_poly.entity_id
_entity_poly.type
_entity_poly.pdbx_seq_one_letter_code
_entity_poly.pdbx_strand_id
1 'polypeptide(L)' 'MSADVDFTISENPSLRFYFVPRGDGELKAQVVDSSERTFESVLPVHSKS' A
#
# COMPACT_ATOMS: atom_id res chain seq x y z
N MET A 1 -8.29 -8.99 2.30
CA MET A 1 -8.99 -7.90 1.57
C MET A 1 -7.96 -7.30 0.64
N SER A 2 -8.13 -7.46 -0.67
CA SER A 2 -7.25 -6.91 -1.71
C SER A 2 -8.03 -5.87 -2.52
N ALA A 3 -7.34 -4.86 -3.02
CA ALA A 3 -7.88 -3.88 -3.95
C ALA A 3 -6.93 -3.81 -5.15
N ASP A 4 -7.43 -4.19 -6.31
CA ASP A 4 -6.73 -4.11 -7.60
C ASP A 4 -7.21 -2.84 -8.31
N VAL A 5 -6.28 -1.97 -8.70
CA VAL A 5 -6.63 -0.67 -9.30
C VAL A 5 -5.74 -0.38 -10.51
N ASP A 6 -6.38 -0.17 -11.67
CA ASP A 6 -5.72 0.25 -12.92
C ASP A 6 -5.81 1.78 -13.06
N PHE A 7 -4.67 2.45 -13.16
CA PHE A 7 -4.62 3.88 -13.45
C PHE A 7 -3.67 4.16 -14.61
N THR A 8 -4.03 5.08 -15.51
CA THR A 8 -3.02 5.84 -16.28
C THR A 8 -2.37 6.82 -15.33
N ILE A 9 -1.27 6.40 -14.72
CA ILE A 9 -0.55 7.14 -13.68
C ILE A 9 0.19 8.32 -14.31
N SER A 10 -0.21 9.55 -13.97
CA SER A 10 0.65 10.74 -14.14
C SER A 10 2.00 10.51 -13.45
N GLU A 11 3.08 11.09 -13.96
CA GLU A 11 4.43 10.98 -13.36
C GLU A 11 4.37 11.31 -11.85
N ASN A 12 4.63 10.32 -10.99
CA ASN A 12 4.58 10.36 -9.51
C ASN A 12 3.17 10.47 -8.87
N PRO A 13 2.37 9.40 -8.88
CA PRO A 13 1.06 9.39 -8.21
C PRO A 13 1.21 9.35 -6.70
N SER A 14 0.25 9.94 -5.99
CA SER A 14 0.12 9.79 -4.54
C SER A 14 -1.11 8.96 -4.21
N LEU A 15 -0.92 7.75 -3.68
CA LEU A 15 -2.00 6.89 -3.18
C LEU A 15 -2.18 7.11 -1.69
N ARG A 16 -3.43 7.34 -1.26
CA ARG A 16 -3.79 7.50 0.15
C ARG A 16 -4.96 6.59 0.50
N PHE A 17 -4.78 5.77 1.53
CA PHE A 17 -5.83 4.92 2.08
C PHE A 17 -5.92 5.13 3.59
N TYR A 18 -7.12 4.93 4.12
CA TYR A 18 -7.41 5.01 5.55
C TYR A 18 -7.91 3.64 6.00
N PHE A 19 -7.42 3.18 7.13
CA PHE A 19 -7.88 1.94 7.76
C PHE A 19 -7.82 2.10 9.27
N VAL A 20 -8.59 1.26 9.96
CA VAL A 20 -8.55 1.16 11.43
C VAL A 20 -7.87 -0.16 11.78
N PRO A 21 -6.69 -0.15 12.44
CA PRO A 21 -6.07 -1.38 12.87
C PRO A 21 -6.94 -2.08 13.93
N ARG A 22 -7.13 -3.39 13.78
CA ARG A 22 -7.87 -4.22 14.76
C ARG A 22 -6.96 -5.03 15.69
N GLY A 23 -5.66 -4.84 15.55
CA GLY A 23 -4.62 -5.57 16.26
C GLY A 23 -3.25 -5.10 15.76
N ASP A 24 -2.21 -5.59 16.41
CA ASP A 24 -0.84 -5.35 15.98
C ASP A 24 -0.53 -6.17 14.72
N GLY A 25 0.34 -5.63 13.87
CA GLY A 25 0.74 -6.29 12.63
C GLY A 25 1.57 -5.39 11.72
N GLU A 26 1.52 -5.68 10.43
CA GLU A 26 2.28 -4.97 9.40
C GLU A 26 1.36 -4.42 8.32
N LEU A 27 1.65 -3.20 7.88
CA LEU A 27 1.10 -2.63 6.66
C LEU A 27 2.15 -2.78 5.55
N LYS A 28 1.89 -3.69 4.61
CA LYS A 28 2.72 -3.90 3.42
C LYS A 28 2.11 -3.18 2.21
N ALA A 29 2.91 -2.36 1.54
CA ALA A 29 2.60 -1.80 0.23
C ALA A 29 3.53 -2.42 -0.83
N GLN A 30 2.97 -2.82 -1.97
CA GLN A 30 3.69 -3.34 -3.12
C GLN A 30 3.25 -2.57 -4.38
N VAL A 31 4.22 -2.10 -5.16
CA VAL A 31 3.99 -1.40 -6.44
C VAL A 31 4.71 -2.17 -7.53
N VAL A 32 3.99 -2.47 -8.62
CA VAL A 32 4.54 -3.07 -9.84
C VAL A 32 4.41 -2.05 -10.96
N ASP A 33 5.53 -1.72 -11.62
CA ASP A 33 5.53 -0.79 -12.74
C ASP A 33 5.33 -1.50 -14.10
N SER A 34 5.19 -0.71 -15.18
CA SER A 34 5.00 -1.25 -16.55
C SER A 34 6.23 -1.98 -17.11
N SER A 35 7.37 -1.92 -16.42
CA SER A 35 8.59 -2.69 -16.73
C SER A 35 8.75 -3.89 -15.79
N GLU A 36 7.67 -4.29 -15.10
CA GLU A 36 7.62 -5.41 -14.15
C GLU A 36 8.55 -5.24 -12.94
N ARG A 37 8.96 -4.01 -12.61
CA ARG A 37 9.77 -3.76 -11.41
C ARG A 37 8.87 -3.69 -10.19
N THR A 38 9.32 -4.34 -9.12
CA THR A 38 8.61 -4.39 -7.84
C THR A 38 9.28 -3.50 -6.81
N PHE A 39 8.49 -2.65 -6.16
CA PHE A 39 8.91 -1.83 -5.03
C PHE A 39 8.06 -2.18 -3.81
N GLU A 40 8.70 -2.41 -2.66
CA GLU A 40 8.01 -2.80 -1.44
C GLU A 40 8.34 -1.84 -0.28
N SER A 41 7.35 -1.61 0.58
CA SER A 41 7.52 -0.92 1.85
C SER A 41 6.67 -1.60 2.92
N VAL A 42 7.25 -1.76 4.11
CA VAL A 42 6.59 -2.37 5.26
C VAL A 42 6.68 -1.41 6.45
N LEU A 43 5.54 -1.18 7.09
CA LEU A 43 5.45 -0.38 8.30
C LEU A 43 4.81 -1.20 9.43
N PRO A 44 5.39 -1.17 10.65
CA PRO A 44 4.72 -1.74 11.81
C PRO A 44 3.44 -0.95 12.12
N VAL A 45 2.38 -1.66 12.45
CA VAL A 45 1.10 -1.09 12.85
C VAL A 45 0.77 -1.62 14.23
N HIS A 46 0.48 -0.70 15.14
CA HIS A 46 0.02 -1.03 16.48
C HIS A 46 -1.46 -0.67 16.62
N SER A 47 -2.23 -1.53 17.27
CA SER A 47 -3.59 -1.20 17.68
C SER A 47 -3.53 0.02 18.59
N LYS A 48 -4.32 1.06 18.29
CA LYS A 48 -4.55 2.11 19.28
C LYS A 48 -5.40 1.51 20.39
N SER A 49 -4.83 1.46 21.60
CA SER A 49 -5.56 1.15 22.84
C SER A 49 -6.53 2.26 23.21
#